data_AF-A0A533RRM1-F1
#
_entry.id   AF-A0A533RRM1-F1
#
_cell.length_a   1.000
_cell.length_b   1.000
_cell.length_c   1.000
_cell.angle_alpha   90.00
_cell.angle_beta   90.00
_cell.angle_gamma   90.00
#
_symmetry.space_group_name_H-M   'P 1'
#
loop_
_entity.id
_entity.type
_entity.pdbx_description
1 polymer ?
#
loop_
_entity_poly.entity_id
_entity_poly.type
_entity_poly.pdbx_seq_one_letter_code
_entity_poly.pdbx_strand_id
1 'polypeptide(L)'
;TPIAAAVEDDDDSFYEPDAAETSLPAPMPIPDEGGSGSRHTFGALATITVTGIDHDVVLSGERIVVGRLAECDVHIQDANISRQHAAFVAEGAGWAIEDLGSTNGTYVNGERAGHLRLRDGDVVTIGVTELVFHEPRV
;
A
#
# COMPACT_ATOMS: atom_id res chain seq x y z
N THR A 1 15.23 55.36 -46.98
CA THR A 1 16.57 54.78 -46.75
C THR A 1 16.98 55.09 -45.32
N PRO A 2 17.49 54.16 -44.49
CA PRO A 2 17.21 52.72 -44.42
C PRO A 2 17.23 52.10 -42.97
N ILE A 3 16.78 50.83 -42.84
CA ILE A 3 17.30 49.67 -42.01
C ILE A 3 17.40 49.85 -40.47
N ALA A 4 16.86 48.99 -39.58
CA ALA A 4 16.97 47.52 -39.42
C ALA A 4 15.78 46.98 -38.55
N ALA A 5 15.13 45.84 -38.88
CA ALA A 5 15.37 44.47 -38.36
C ALA A 5 14.99 44.30 -36.87
N ALA A 6 14.43 43.21 -36.36
CA ALA A 6 13.77 41.98 -36.82
C ALA A 6 13.50 41.19 -35.51
N VAL A 7 12.41 40.38 -35.45
CA VAL A 7 12.16 39.21 -34.57
C VAL A 7 12.25 39.45 -33.04
N GLU A 8 11.59 38.76 -32.11
CA GLU A 8 11.27 37.34 -31.87
C GLU A 8 9.94 37.34 -31.04
N ASP A 9 8.93 36.50 -31.34
CA ASP A 9 8.69 35.21 -30.66
C ASP A 9 8.94 35.33 -29.13
N ASP A 10 7.97 35.27 -28.23
CA ASP A 10 7.17 34.09 -27.92
C ASP A 10 6.01 34.44 -26.98
N ASP A 11 5.03 33.57 -27.05
CA ASP A 11 3.91 33.32 -26.16
C ASP A 11 4.31 33.29 -24.66
N ASP A 12 3.97 34.32 -23.88
CA ASP A 12 4.04 34.24 -22.41
C ASP A 12 2.70 33.71 -21.87
N SER A 13 2.33 32.52 -22.34
CA SER A 13 1.37 31.65 -21.64
C SER A 13 2.12 30.82 -20.61
N PHE A 14 2.74 31.45 -19.61
CA PHE A 14 3.22 30.67 -18.47
C PHE A 14 2.09 30.42 -17.47
N TYR A 15 1.35 29.36 -17.79
CA TYR A 15 0.58 28.49 -16.92
C TYR A 15 1.03 28.56 -15.44
N GLU A 16 0.25 29.23 -14.59
CA GLU A 16 0.18 28.92 -13.16
C GLU A 16 -0.69 27.67 -12.95
N PRO A 17 -0.48 26.81 -11.94
CA PRO A 17 0.73 26.32 -11.27
C PRO A 17 0.92 24.79 -11.48
N ASP A 18 2.16 24.29 -11.38
CA ASP A 18 2.48 22.87 -11.58
C ASP A 18 2.02 21.97 -10.41
N ALA A 19 1.23 20.99 -10.82
CA ALA A 19 1.09 19.63 -10.31
C ALA A 19 0.43 19.38 -8.94
N ALA A 20 -0.81 18.89 -9.09
CA ALA A 20 -1.36 17.72 -8.42
C ALA A 20 -2.25 17.93 -7.19
N GLU A 21 -3.14 18.92 -7.25
CA GLU A 21 -4.49 18.74 -6.70
C GLU A 21 -5.39 18.07 -7.74
N THR A 22 -5.11 16.81 -8.07
CA THR A 22 -6.00 16.02 -8.93
C THR A 22 -7.03 15.33 -8.05
N SER A 23 -8.19 15.98 -7.93
CA SER A 23 -9.53 15.39 -7.90
C SER A 23 -9.61 13.99 -7.24
N LEU A 24 -9.93 13.97 -5.94
CA LEU A 24 -10.44 12.75 -5.31
C LEU A 24 -11.71 12.34 -6.07
N PRO A 25 -11.79 11.15 -6.70
CA PRO A 25 -13.10 10.65 -7.12
C PRO A 25 -13.97 10.56 -5.86
N ALA A 26 -15.22 10.99 -5.97
CA ALA A 26 -16.20 10.86 -4.89
C ALA A 26 -16.16 9.42 -4.34
N PRO A 27 -16.20 9.21 -3.01
CA PRO A 27 -16.28 7.87 -2.47
C PRO A 27 -17.49 7.18 -3.10
N MET A 28 -17.24 6.07 -3.79
CA MET A 28 -18.31 5.20 -4.27
C MET A 28 -19.18 4.79 -3.07
N PRO A 29 -20.51 4.64 -3.26
CA PRO A 29 -21.37 4.17 -2.19
C PRO A 29 -20.85 2.82 -1.68
N ILE A 30 -20.78 2.70 -0.35
CA ILE A 30 -20.49 1.46 0.37
C ILE A 30 -21.52 0.43 -0.14
N PRO A 31 -21.12 -0.66 -0.81
CA PRO A 31 -22.05 -1.74 -1.07
C PRO A 31 -22.43 -2.38 0.26
N ASP A 32 -23.71 -2.21 0.61
CA ASP A 32 -24.41 -2.88 1.69
C ASP A 32 -24.28 -4.41 1.56
N GLU A 33 -24.29 -5.08 2.70
CA GLU A 33 -24.04 -6.50 2.95
C GLU A 33 -24.55 -7.49 1.87
N GLY A 34 -23.73 -8.49 1.52
CA GLY A 34 -24.24 -9.64 0.74
C GLY A 34 -23.24 -10.51 0.00
N GLY A 35 -22.13 -10.91 0.62
CA GLY A 35 -21.15 -11.84 0.00
C GLY A 35 -21.33 -13.30 0.42
N SER A 36 -22.50 -13.89 0.18
CA SER A 36 -22.60 -15.35 0.16
C SER A 36 -21.93 -15.87 -1.12
N GLY A 37 -20.87 -16.66 -0.97
CA GLY A 37 -20.43 -17.58 -2.00
C GLY A 37 -19.05 -17.29 -2.58
N SER A 38 -18.04 -17.92 -2.00
CA SER A 38 -17.17 -18.79 -2.78
C SER A 38 -16.39 -19.68 -1.84
N ARG A 39 -16.33 -20.96 -2.19
CA ARG A 39 -15.44 -21.95 -1.59
C ARG A 39 -14.02 -21.58 -2.06
N HIS A 40 -13.53 -20.43 -1.62
CA HIS A 40 -12.20 -19.94 -1.94
C HIS A 40 -11.22 -20.95 -1.35
N THR A 41 -10.37 -21.49 -2.20
CA THR A 41 -9.20 -22.25 -1.80
C THR A 41 -8.48 -21.39 -0.77
N PHE A 42 -8.59 -21.75 0.51
CA PHE A 42 -8.05 -20.94 1.60
C PHE A 42 -6.60 -20.65 1.27
N GLY A 43 -6.25 -19.36 1.10
CA GLY A 43 -4.86 -18.93 1.19
C GLY A 43 -4.29 -19.48 2.49
N ALA A 44 -3.00 -19.80 2.52
CA ALA A 44 -2.37 -20.33 3.73
C ALA A 44 -2.75 -19.43 4.93
N LEU A 45 -3.15 -19.99 6.06
CA LEU A 45 -3.33 -19.15 7.25
C LEU A 45 -1.96 -18.60 7.63
N ALA A 46 -1.84 -17.35 8.05
CA ALA A 46 -0.57 -16.85 8.57
C ALA A 46 -0.84 -15.88 9.70
N THR A 47 0.19 -15.47 10.42
CA THR A 47 0.06 -14.51 11.51
C THR A 47 1.12 -13.45 11.35
N ILE A 48 0.76 -12.19 11.56
CA ILE A 48 1.70 -11.09 11.64
C ILE A 48 1.72 -10.53 13.05
N THR A 49 2.91 -10.34 13.59
CA THR A 49 3.10 -9.67 14.88
C THR A 49 3.53 -8.24 14.60
N VAL A 50 2.71 -7.27 14.98
CA VAL A 50 2.97 -5.85 14.73
C VAL A 50 3.65 -5.25 15.96
N THR A 51 4.82 -4.64 15.75
CA THR A 51 5.54 -3.97 16.83
C THR A 51 4.75 -2.75 17.32
N GLY A 52 4.30 -2.80 18.56
CA GLY A 52 3.47 -1.75 19.17
C GLY A 52 1.98 -2.08 19.27
N ILE A 53 1.55 -3.27 18.79
CA ILE A 53 0.22 -3.81 19.04
C ILE A 53 0.36 -5.02 19.98
N ASP A 54 -0.42 -5.05 21.06
CA ASP A 54 -0.39 -6.16 22.06
C ASP A 54 -0.96 -7.49 21.56
N HIS A 55 -1.32 -7.61 20.27
CA HIS A 55 -1.91 -8.83 19.71
C HIS A 55 -1.41 -9.12 18.29
N ASP A 56 -1.41 -10.41 17.96
CA ASP A 56 -1.10 -10.92 16.64
C ASP A 56 -2.32 -10.79 15.72
N VAL A 57 -2.09 -10.45 14.46
CA VAL A 57 -3.14 -10.37 13.45
C VAL A 57 -3.08 -11.61 12.57
N VAL A 58 -4.19 -12.33 12.50
CA VAL A 58 -4.32 -13.50 11.64
C VAL A 58 -4.61 -13.04 10.22
N LEU A 59 -3.76 -13.47 9.29
CA LEU A 59 -3.99 -13.32 7.86
C LEU A 59 -4.93 -14.44 7.40
N SER A 60 -6.19 -14.07 7.18
CA SER A 60 -7.23 -14.97 6.69
C SER A 60 -7.94 -14.34 5.50
N GLY A 61 -7.58 -14.74 4.28
CA GLY A 61 -8.15 -14.20 3.05
C GLY A 61 -7.22 -14.35 1.85
N GLU A 62 -7.57 -13.68 0.76
CA GLU A 62 -6.73 -13.61 -0.45
C GLU A 62 -5.87 -12.34 -0.47
N ARG A 63 -6.33 -11.27 0.20
CA ARG A 63 -5.64 -9.98 0.28
C ARG A 63 -5.98 -9.31 1.61
N ILE A 64 -4.96 -8.85 2.32
CA ILE A 64 -5.07 -8.18 3.61
C ILE A 64 -4.31 -6.85 3.49
N VAL A 65 -5.01 -5.73 3.57
CA VAL A 65 -4.42 -4.40 3.41
C VAL A 65 -4.00 -3.84 4.77
N VAL A 66 -2.78 -3.30 4.81
CA VAL A 66 -2.20 -2.63 5.99
C VAL A 66 -2.07 -1.16 5.71
N GLY A 67 -2.53 -0.35 6.65
CA GLY A 67 -2.49 1.10 6.50
C GLY A 67 -2.96 1.85 7.73
N ARG A 68 -2.91 3.17 7.62
CA ARG A 68 -3.32 4.10 8.68
C ARG A 68 -4.82 4.35 8.72
N LEU A 69 -5.56 3.98 7.66
CA LEU A 69 -7.00 4.12 7.67
C LEU A 69 -7.65 2.98 8.45
N ALA A 70 -8.73 3.29 9.16
CA ALA A 70 -9.53 2.30 9.88
C ALA A 70 -10.27 1.33 8.93
N GLU A 71 -10.31 1.62 7.63
CA GLU A 71 -10.85 0.73 6.60
C GLU A 71 -9.89 -0.40 6.19
N CYS A 72 -8.61 -0.31 6.58
CA CYS A 72 -7.62 -1.35 6.32
C CYS A 72 -7.85 -2.54 7.26
N ASP A 73 -7.62 -3.75 6.76
CA ASP A 73 -7.70 -4.98 7.57
C ASP A 73 -6.75 -4.93 8.78
N VAL A 74 -5.56 -4.35 8.57
CA VAL A 74 -4.58 -4.08 9.61
C VAL A 74 -4.43 -2.57 9.75
N HIS A 75 -5.15 -2.03 10.72
CA HIS A 75 -5.11 -0.60 11.03
C HIS A 75 -3.97 -0.30 12.01
N ILE A 76 -2.99 0.50 11.53
CA ILE A 76 -1.85 0.95 12.33
C ILE A 76 -1.87 2.47 12.41
N GLN A 77 -2.07 3.00 13.62
CA GLN A 77 -2.13 4.43 13.86
C GLN A 77 -0.73 5.05 13.93
N ASP A 78 -0.04 5.15 12.79
CA ASP A 78 1.27 5.80 12.69
C ASP A 78 1.29 6.84 11.55
N ALA A 79 1.78 8.05 11.83
CA ALA A 79 1.85 9.13 10.84
C ALA A 79 2.78 8.82 9.65
N ASN A 80 3.74 7.91 9.82
CA ASN A 80 4.67 7.47 8.76
C ASN A 80 4.07 6.37 7.86
N ILE A 81 2.85 5.92 8.16
CA ILE A 81 2.16 4.91 7.38
C ILE A 81 1.14 5.61 6.47
N SER A 82 1.22 5.31 5.16
CA SER A 82 0.23 5.76 4.18
C SER A 82 -1.15 5.18 4.48
N ARG A 83 -2.18 5.86 3.96
CA ARG A 83 -3.59 5.50 4.16
C ARG A 83 -3.86 4.01 3.90
N GLN A 84 -3.43 3.55 2.73
CA GLN A 84 -3.26 2.16 2.35
C GLN A 84 -1.78 2.04 1.96
N HIS A 85 -0.99 1.29 2.73
CA HIS A 85 0.46 1.30 2.59
C HIS A 85 0.95 0.09 1.82
N ALA A 86 0.59 -1.10 2.31
CA ALA A 86 0.98 -2.36 1.70
C ALA A 86 -0.18 -3.36 1.82
N ALA A 87 -0.14 -4.42 1.02
CA ALA A 87 -1.08 -5.52 1.11
C ALA A 87 -0.32 -6.85 1.19
N PHE A 88 -0.73 -7.70 2.12
CA PHE A 88 -0.36 -9.11 2.11
C PHE A 88 -1.31 -9.83 1.16
N VAL A 89 -0.77 -10.49 0.15
CA VAL A 89 -1.52 -11.20 -0.89
C VAL A 89 -1.22 -12.69 -0.78
N ALA A 90 -2.27 -13.51 -0.75
CA ALA A 90 -2.12 -14.95 -0.77
C ALA A 90 -1.71 -15.40 -2.18
N GLU A 91 -0.55 -16.02 -2.30
CA GLU A 91 -0.02 -16.54 -3.56
C GLU A 91 0.18 -18.05 -3.47
N GLY A 92 -0.83 -18.79 -3.94
CA GLY A 92 -0.84 -20.24 -3.90
C GLY A 92 -0.85 -20.77 -2.46
N ALA A 93 0.27 -21.33 -2.02
CA ALA A 93 0.44 -21.90 -0.68
C ALA A 93 1.20 -20.98 0.29
N GLY A 94 1.49 -19.73 -0.09
CA GLY A 94 2.17 -18.78 0.78
C GLY A 94 1.61 -17.37 0.64
N TRP A 95 2.36 -16.40 1.17
CA TRP A 95 2.00 -14.99 1.13
C TRP A 95 3.11 -14.18 0.46
N ALA A 96 2.71 -13.08 -0.17
CA ALA A 96 3.59 -12.04 -0.66
C ALA A 96 3.16 -10.69 -0.09
N ILE A 97 4.12 -9.78 0.05
CA ILE A 97 3.85 -8.37 0.34
C ILE A 97 3.84 -7.59 -0.96
N GLU A 98 2.91 -6.65 -1.10
CA GLU A 98 2.77 -5.73 -2.21
C GLU A 98 2.69 -4.28 -1.69
N ASP A 99 3.60 -3.41 -2.11
CA ASP A 99 3.59 -1.98 -1.81
C ASP A 99 2.54 -1.27 -2.69
N LEU A 100 1.61 -0.54 -2.07
CA LEU A 100 0.50 0.14 -2.76
C LEU A 100 0.84 1.58 -3.18
N GLY A 101 2.12 1.87 -3.36
CA GLY A 101 2.59 3.23 -3.62
C GLY A 101 2.73 4.04 -2.32
N SER A 102 3.20 3.38 -1.27
CA SER A 102 3.49 4.02 -0.01
C SER A 102 4.53 5.13 -0.13
N THR A 103 4.39 6.15 0.71
CA THR A 103 5.26 7.34 0.67
C THR A 103 6.69 7.01 1.12
N ASN A 104 6.83 6.15 2.13
CA ASN A 104 8.12 5.78 2.70
C ASN A 104 8.69 4.48 2.12
N GLY A 105 7.89 3.76 1.33
CA GLY A 105 8.23 2.43 0.82
C GLY A 105 7.99 1.32 1.86
N THR A 106 7.83 0.11 1.34
CA THR A 106 7.81 -1.12 2.13
C THR A 106 9.18 -1.81 2.07
N TYR A 107 9.66 -2.32 3.21
CA TYR A 107 10.93 -3.03 3.29
C TYR A 107 10.71 -4.43 3.85
N VAL A 108 11.45 -5.40 3.36
CA VAL A 108 11.47 -6.78 3.89
C VAL A 108 12.92 -7.13 4.22
N ASN A 109 13.17 -7.51 5.47
CA ASN A 109 14.51 -7.79 6.00
C ASN A 109 15.53 -6.66 5.71
N GLY A 110 15.07 -5.41 5.70
CA GLY A 110 15.88 -4.22 5.43
C GLY A 110 16.07 -3.86 3.94
N GLU A 111 15.55 -4.67 3.01
CA GLU A 111 15.59 -4.37 1.58
C GLU A 111 14.24 -3.83 1.09
N ARG A 112 14.25 -2.76 0.28
CA ARG A 112 13.00 -2.17 -0.24
C ARG A 112 12.32 -3.15 -1.21
N ALA A 113 11.11 -3.57 -0.88
CA ALA A 113 10.34 -4.54 -1.64
C ALA A 113 9.08 -3.89 -2.21
N GLY A 114 8.89 -3.98 -3.53
CA GLY A 114 7.64 -3.59 -4.18
C GLY A 114 6.63 -4.74 -4.20
N HIS A 115 7.07 -5.92 -4.64
CA HIS A 115 6.31 -7.15 -4.55
C HIS A 115 7.28 -8.30 -4.24
N LEU A 116 7.12 -8.96 -3.10
CA LEU A 116 8.04 -10.00 -2.65
C LEU A 116 7.31 -11.09 -1.88
N ARG A 117 7.64 -12.35 -2.19
CA ARG A 117 7.13 -13.50 -1.45
C ARG A 117 7.78 -13.59 -0.06
N LEU A 118 6.93 -13.67 0.97
CA LEU A 118 7.33 -13.76 2.36
C LEU A 118 7.61 -15.21 2.77
N ARG A 119 8.43 -15.34 3.81
CA ARG A 119 8.79 -16.60 4.47
C ARG A 119 8.64 -16.44 5.98
N ASP A 120 8.49 -17.56 6.68
CA ASP A 120 8.43 -17.57 8.14
C ASP A 120 9.63 -16.82 8.76
N GLY A 121 9.32 -15.89 9.67
CA GLY A 121 10.28 -15.04 10.36
C GLY A 121 10.71 -13.79 9.59
N ASP A 122 10.19 -13.54 8.39
CA ASP A 122 10.52 -12.32 7.64
C ASP A 122 10.00 -11.08 8.38
N VAL A 123 10.85 -10.06 8.47
CA VAL A 123 10.51 -8.77 9.07
C VAL A 123 10.13 -7.79 7.97
N VAL A 124 8.87 -7.37 7.94
CA VAL A 124 8.34 -6.36 7.04
C VAL A 124 8.30 -5.01 7.77
N THR A 125 9.07 -4.04 7.30
CA THR A 125 9.06 -2.68 7.84
C THR A 125 8.20 -1.77 6.96
N ILE A 126 7.22 -1.12 7.59
CA ILE A 126 6.25 -0.23 6.96
C ILE A 126 6.34 1.12 7.68
N GLY A 127 6.91 2.12 7.01
CA GLY A 127 7.21 3.41 7.64
C GLY A 127 8.26 3.25 8.75
N VAL A 128 7.82 3.27 10.01
CA VAL A 128 8.68 3.02 11.20
C VAL A 128 8.21 1.81 12.01
N THR A 129 7.14 1.14 11.57
CA THR A 129 6.58 -0.03 12.25
C THR A 129 7.16 -1.30 11.64
N GLU A 130 7.59 -2.22 12.49
CA GLU A 130 8.06 -3.55 12.07
C GLU A 130 6.96 -4.57 12.31
N LEU A 131 6.68 -5.37 11.29
CA LEU A 131 5.77 -6.51 11.32
C LEU A 131 6.58 -7.78 11.10
N VAL A 132 6.42 -8.77 11.95
CA VAL A 132 7.06 -10.08 11.76
C VAL A 132 6.04 -11.04 11.18
N PHE A 133 6.36 -11.65 10.04
CA PHE A 133 5.51 -12.64 9.40
C PHE A 133 5.80 -14.03 9.94
N HIS A 134 4.75 -14.76 10.30
CA HIS A 134 4.80 -16.13 10.79
C HIS A 134 3.91 -17.04 9.93
N GLU A 135 4.50 -18.11 9.44
CA GLU A 135 3.75 -19.18 8.77
C GLU A 135 2.86 -19.92 9.77
N PRO A 136 1.77 -20.55 9.30
CA PRO A 136 0.89 -21.30 10.19
C PRO A 136 1.69 -22.49 10.71
N ARG A 137 1.76 -22.64 12.04
CA ARG A 137 2.27 -23.88 12.62
C ARG A 137 1.26 -24.99 12.37
N VAL A 138 1.58 -25.87 11.42
CA VAL A 138 0.81 -27.10 11.12
C VAL A 138 0.98 -28.16 12.20
#